data_AF-A0A1N7QR53-F1
#
_entry.id   AF-A0A1N7QR53-F1
#
_cell.length_a   1.000
_cell.length_b   1.000
_cell.length_c   1.000
_cell.angle_alpha   90.00
_cell.angle_beta   90.00
_cell.angle_gamma   90.00
#
_symmetry.space_group_name_H-M   'P 1'
#
loop_
_entity.id
_entity.type
_entity.pdbx_description
1 polymer ?
#
loop_
_entity_poly.entity_id
_entity_poly.type
_entity_poly.pdbx_seq_one_letter_code
_entity_poly.pdbx_strand_id
1 'polypeptide(L)'
;MTPITPAPPIDWNRVFLTLRSEGYTLHDVAAYTRIPRGTMMGWMQGAEPRHQDGETIIKFWTEATQQPREALPERSPVAFASRLAEART
;
A
#
# COMPACT_ATOMS: atom_id res chain seq x y z
N MET A 1 -5.99 17.76 27.59
CA MET A 1 -5.33 16.70 26.79
C MET A 1 -5.97 16.73 25.41
N THR A 2 -5.23 17.07 24.37
CA THR A 2 -5.74 17.06 23.00
C THR A 2 -5.81 15.61 22.53
N PRO A 3 -6.94 15.12 21.99
CA PRO A 3 -7.01 13.77 21.46
C PRO A 3 -6.06 13.62 20.27
N ILE A 4 -5.34 12.50 20.20
CA ILE A 4 -4.47 12.18 19.08
C ILE A 4 -5.32 11.58 17.97
N THR A 5 -5.28 12.18 16.79
CA THR A 5 -5.91 11.63 15.59
C THR A 5 -5.15 10.37 15.16
N PRO A 6 -5.83 9.23 14.95
CA PRO A 6 -5.17 8.02 14.46
C PRO A 6 -4.63 8.26 13.05
N ALA A 7 -3.49 7.62 12.74
CA ALA A 7 -2.97 7.63 11.38
C ALA A 7 -3.99 7.00 10.40
N PRO A 8 -4.11 7.53 9.17
CA PRO A 8 -4.96 6.94 8.16
C PRO A 8 -4.45 5.54 7.78
N PRO A 9 -5.36 4.60 7.46
CA PRO A 9 -4.96 3.26 7.05
C PRO A 9 -4.32 3.28 5.67
N ILE A 10 -3.31 2.43 5.46
CA ILE A 10 -2.59 2.31 4.19
C ILE A 10 -3.47 1.58 3.16
N ASP A 11 -3.41 2.04 1.91
CA ASP A 11 -3.98 1.36 0.74
C ASP A 11 -2.96 0.37 0.18
N TRP A 12 -2.96 -0.84 0.73
CA TRP A 12 -2.06 -1.92 0.33
C TRP A 12 -2.22 -2.29 -1.15
N ASN A 13 -3.41 -2.19 -1.73
CA ASN A 13 -3.60 -2.46 -3.16
C ASN A 13 -2.77 -1.49 -3.99
N ARG A 14 -2.86 -0.19 -3.70
CA ARG A 14 -2.04 0.83 -4.37
C ARG A 14 -0.55 0.65 -4.13
N VAL A 15 -0.13 0.30 -2.91
CA VAL A 15 1.28 -0.02 -2.62
C VAL A 15 1.82 -1.08 -3.57
N PHE A 16 1.12 -2.21 -3.72
CA PHE A 16 1.54 -3.27 -4.63
C PHE A 16 1.42 -2.89 -6.12
N LEU A 17 0.45 -2.06 -6.50
CA LEU A 17 0.36 -1.52 -7.86
C LEU A 17 1.54 -0.60 -8.19
N THR A 18 1.98 0.23 -7.25
CA THR A 18 3.20 1.05 -7.42
C THR A 18 4.43 0.17 -7.54
N LEU A 19 4.58 -0.86 -6.69
CA LEU A 19 5.70 -1.81 -6.83
C LEU A 19 5.72 -2.47 -8.22
N ARG A 20 4.53 -2.79 -8.76
CA ARG A 20 4.40 -3.32 -10.11
C ARG A 20 4.82 -2.31 -11.18
N SER A 21 4.52 -1.02 -11.02
CA SER A 21 4.98 0.01 -11.96
C SER A 21 6.50 0.24 -11.90
N GLU A 22 7.13 -0.01 -10.74
CA GLU A 22 8.59 -0.05 -10.58
C GLU A 22 9.24 -1.35 -11.13
N GLY A 23 8.44 -2.26 -11.69
CA GLY A 23 8.93 -3.49 -12.32
C GLY A 23 8.98 -4.72 -11.40
N TYR A 24 8.53 -4.62 -10.15
CA TYR A 24 8.49 -5.76 -9.22
C TYR A 24 7.17 -6.51 -9.33
N THR A 25 7.24 -7.78 -9.69
CA THR A 25 6.07 -8.65 -9.63
C THR A 25 5.76 -9.04 -8.19
N LEU A 26 4.53 -9.47 -7.91
CA LEU A 26 4.18 -9.99 -6.58
C LEU A 26 5.02 -11.24 -6.20
N HIS A 27 5.52 -11.98 -7.20
CA HIS A 27 6.47 -13.06 -6.98
C HIS A 27 7.81 -12.53 -6.45
N ASP A 28 8.34 -11.46 -7.05
CA ASP A 28 9.60 -10.86 -6.62
C ASP A 28 9.48 -10.31 -5.20
N VAL A 29 8.39 -9.59 -4.91
CA VAL A 29 8.13 -9.06 -3.55
C VAL A 29 8.09 -10.20 -2.53
N ALA A 30 7.44 -11.33 -2.85
CA ALA A 30 7.42 -12.50 -1.98
C ALA A 30 8.83 -13.11 -1.77
N ALA A 31 9.65 -13.17 -2.82
CA ALA A 31 11.00 -13.69 -2.74
C ALA A 31 11.91 -12.84 -1.84
N TYR A 32 11.86 -11.51 -1.98
CA TYR A 32 12.67 -10.58 -1.20
C TYR A 32 12.20 -10.44 0.26
N THR A 33 10.90 -10.42 0.50
CA THR A 33 10.33 -10.19 1.84
C THR A 33 10.07 -11.46 2.63
N ARG A 34 10.11 -12.62 1.96
CA ARG A 34 9.73 -13.94 2.51
C ARG A 34 8.27 -14.01 3.01
N ILE A 35 7.43 -13.10 2.57
CA ILE A 35 6.00 -13.09 2.85
C ILE A 35 5.28 -13.87 1.73
N PRO A 36 4.37 -14.81 2.05
CA PRO A 36 3.64 -15.56 1.02
C PRO A 36 2.73 -14.66 0.17
N ARG A 37 2.67 -14.90 -1.15
CA ARG A 37 1.79 -14.16 -2.08
C ARG A 37 0.32 -14.18 -1.65
N GLY A 38 -0.17 -15.31 -1.16
CA GLY A 38 -1.56 -15.43 -0.68
C GLY A 38 -1.88 -14.45 0.45
N THR A 39 -0.91 -14.20 1.34
CA THR A 39 -1.03 -13.22 2.42
C THR A 39 -1.11 -11.79 1.85
N MET A 40 -0.24 -11.45 0.89
CA MET A 40 -0.27 -10.15 0.21
C MET A 40 -1.59 -9.91 -0.55
N MET A 41 -2.10 -10.95 -1.23
CA MET A 41 -3.40 -10.89 -1.90
C MET A 41 -4.54 -10.59 -0.93
N GLY A 42 -4.48 -11.15 0.30
CA GLY A 42 -5.42 -10.79 1.36
C GLY A 42 -5.37 -9.31 1.73
N TRP A 43 -4.17 -8.72 1.81
CA TRP A 43 -4.02 -7.29 2.12
C TRP A 43 -4.54 -6.38 1.00
N MET A 44 -4.31 -6.77 -0.26
CA MET A 44 -4.88 -6.09 -1.42
C MET A 44 -6.42 -6.14 -1.45
N GLN A 45 -7.04 -7.06 -0.72
CA GLN A 45 -8.49 -7.23 -0.59
C GLN A 45 -9.04 -6.61 0.70
N GLY A 46 -8.22 -5.89 1.46
CA GLY A 46 -8.64 -5.10 2.63
C GLY A 46 -8.28 -5.69 3.99
N ALA A 47 -7.61 -6.85 4.06
CA ALA A 47 -6.99 -7.31 5.30
C ALA A 47 -5.81 -6.40 5.68
N GLU A 48 -5.49 -6.32 6.97
CA GLU A 48 -4.35 -5.54 7.45
C GLU A 48 -3.17 -6.47 7.78
N PRO A 49 -1.93 -6.16 7.35
CA PRO A 49 -0.75 -6.90 7.79
C PRO A 49 -0.51 -6.75 9.28
N ARG A 50 0.20 -7.73 9.85
CA ARG A 50 0.84 -7.55 11.15
C ARG A 50 1.89 -6.46 11.02
N HIS A 51 2.14 -5.74 12.12
CA HIS A 51 3.06 -4.60 12.12
C HIS A 51 4.39 -4.90 11.39
N GLN A 52 5.08 -5.98 11.77
CA GLN A 52 6.37 -6.33 11.16
C GLN A 52 6.32 -6.58 9.65
N ASP A 53 5.28 -7.28 9.18
CA ASP A 53 5.11 -7.58 7.77
C ASP A 53 4.79 -6.30 6.98
N GLY A 54 3.92 -5.45 7.54
CA GLY A 54 3.58 -4.15 6.98
C GLY A 54 4.81 -3.25 6.86
N GLU A 55 5.61 -3.13 7.92
CA GLU A 55 6.86 -2.38 7.92
C GLU A 55 7.85 -2.91 6.88
N THR A 56 7.92 -4.23 6.69
CA THR A 56 8.80 -4.85 5.69
C THR A 56 8.39 -4.45 4.27
N ILE A 57 7.08 -4.47 3.96
CA ILE A 57 6.57 -4.04 2.65
C ILE A 57 6.74 -2.54 2.45
N ILE A 58 6.52 -1.73 3.49
CA ILE A 58 6.73 -0.29 3.42
C ILE A 58 8.19 0.02 3.12
N LYS A 59 9.14 -0.64 3.81
CA LYS A 59 10.56 -0.45 3.53
C LYS A 59 10.91 -0.81 2.09
N PHE A 60 10.43 -1.97 1.60
CA PHE A 60 10.59 -2.33 0.20
C PHE A 60 10.07 -1.20 -0.70
N TRP A 61 8.83 -0.75 -0.47
CA TRP A 61 8.22 0.30 -1.27
C TRP A 61 9.05 1.58 -1.28
N THR A 62 9.53 2.05 -0.13
CA THR A 62 10.37 3.25 -0.05
C THR A 62 11.69 3.10 -0.82
N GLU A 63 12.31 1.91 -0.78
CA GLU A 63 13.54 1.62 -1.51
C GLU A 63 13.28 1.48 -3.02
N ALA A 64 12.16 0.89 -3.43
CA ALA A 64 11.80 0.72 -4.83
C ALA A 64 11.45 2.05 -5.50
N THR A 65 10.68 2.91 -4.82
CA THR A 65 10.18 4.18 -5.39
C THR A 65 11.09 5.37 -5.11
N GLN A 66 12.08 5.21 -4.21
CA GLN A 66 12.89 6.31 -3.66
C GLN A 66 12.04 7.42 -3.03
N GLN A 67 10.85 7.07 -2.52
CA GLN A 67 9.94 7.99 -1.85
C GLN A 67 9.93 7.78 -0.34
N PRO A 68 9.67 8.84 0.44
CA PRO A 68 9.58 8.72 1.88
C PRO A 68 8.27 8.02 2.31
N ARG A 69 8.22 7.51 3.56
CA ARG A 69 7.06 6.78 4.09
C ARG A 69 5.78 7.61 4.04
N GLU A 70 5.89 8.92 4.22
CA GLU A 70 4.77 9.87 4.22
C GLU A 70 4.10 9.98 2.85
N ALA A 71 4.73 9.48 1.78
CA ALA A 71 4.15 9.39 0.44
C ALA A 71 3.37 8.08 0.21
N LEU A 72 3.26 7.21 1.22
CA LEU A 72 2.51 5.97 1.08
C LEU A 72 1.07 6.23 0.66
N PRO A 73 0.51 5.40 -0.24
CA PRO A 73 -0.90 5.47 -0.57
C PRO A 73 -1.77 5.25 0.67
N GLU A 74 -2.58 6.24 1.01
CA GLU A 74 -3.57 6.16 2.08
C GLU A 74 -4.94 5.80 1.51
N ARG A 75 -5.74 5.04 2.26
CA ARG A 75 -7.16 4.83 1.97
C ARG A 75 -7.91 6.14 2.23
N SER A 76 -7.94 7.03 1.24
CA SER A 76 -8.80 8.21 1.27
C SER A 76 -10.23 7.84 0.83
N PRO A 77 -11.28 8.16 1.62
CA PRO A 77 -12.67 8.01 1.20
C PRO A 77 -13.02 8.87 -0.03
N VAL A 78 -12.25 9.92 -0.32
CA VAL A 78 -12.58 10.95 -1.33
C VAL A 78 -12.09 10.56 -2.73
N ALA A 79 -11.00 9.79 -2.83
CA ALA A 79 -10.32 9.53 -4.10
C ALA A 79 -11.12 8.71 -5.12
N PHE A 80 -12.12 7.95 -4.68
CA PHE A 80 -13.00 7.18 -5.58
C PHE A 80 -14.07 8.06 -6.23
N ALA A 81 -14.62 9.02 -5.48
CA ALA A 81 -15.69 9.91 -5.94
C ALA A 81 -15.20 10.85 -7.06
N SER A 82 -13.98 11.41 -6.93
CA SER A 82 -13.40 12.30 -7.95
C SER A 82 -13.17 11.59 -9.28
N ARG A 83 -12.71 10.33 -9.27
CA ARG A 83 -12.42 9.56 -10.49
C ARG A 83 -13.69 9.19 -11.28
N LEU A 84 -14.80 8.98 -10.58
CA LEU A 84 -16.12 8.76 -11.21
C LEU A 84 -16.73 10.04 -11.77
N ALA A 85 -16.40 11.20 -11.21
CA ALA A 85 -16.83 12.50 -11.74
C ALA A 85 -16.08 12.84 -13.04
N GLU A 86 -14.77 12.59 -13.07
CA GLU A 86 -13.92 12.85 -14.23
C GLU A 86 -14.23 11.92 -15.42
N ALA A 87 -14.57 10.64 -15.18
CA ALA A 87 -14.90 9.70 -16.26
C ALA A 87 -16.29 9.92 -16.91
N ARG A 88 -17.08 10.87 -16.39
CA ARG A 88 -18.44 11.20 -16.88
C ARG A 88 -18.51 12.53 -17.64
N THR A 89 -17.37 13.19 -17.88
CA THR A 89 -17.25 14.45 -18.64
C THR A 89 -16.50 14.18 -19.93
#